data_AF-A0A950VTV9-F1
#
_entry.id   AF-A0A950VTV9-F1
#
_cell.length_a   1.000
_cell.length_b   1.000
_cell.length_c   1.000
_cell.angle_alpha   90.00
_cell.angle_beta   90.00
_cell.angle_gamma   90.00
#
_symmetry.space_group_name_H-M   'P 1'
#
loop_
_entity.id
_entity.type
_entity.pdbx_description
1 polymer ?
#
loop_
_entity_poly.entity_id
_entity_poly.type
_entity_poly.pdbx_seq_one_letter_code
_entity_poly.pdbx_strand_id
1 'polypeptide(L)' 'VQRLCAVAYDPTNPDTVWVAAGQTPDPTLTGVRASSDAGRTWRYMGRQDIGWVNALARAADGSVLLGATNEGIWRLSF' A
#
# COMPACT_ATOMS: atom_id res chain seq x y z
N VAL A 1 -11.96 11.79 8.23
CA VAL A 1 -11.03 12.32 7.20
C VAL A 1 -10.19 11.18 6.66
N GLN A 2 -10.01 11.06 5.34
CA GLN A 2 -9.09 10.09 4.72
C GLN A 2 -7.71 10.72 4.54
N ARG A 3 -6.65 9.93 4.72
CA ARG A 3 -5.25 10.34 4.57
C ARG A 3 -4.53 9.35 3.65
N LEU A 4 -3.74 9.88 2.71
CA LEU A 4 -2.71 9.11 1.99
C LEU A 4 -1.39 9.27 2.75
N CYS A 5 -0.65 8.18 2.92
CA CYS A 5 0.51 8.12 3.84
C CYS A 5 1.82 7.79 3.12
N ALA A 6 1.78 6.93 2.10
CA ALA A 6 2.93 6.56 1.27
C ALA A 6 2.47 6.11 -0.12
N VAL A 7 3.38 6.13 -1.09
CA VAL A 7 3.17 5.65 -2.46
C VAL A 7 4.40 4.89 -2.95
N ALA A 8 4.19 3.85 -3.76
CA ALA A 8 5.23 3.12 -4.49
C ALA A 8 4.72 2.77 -5.90
N TYR A 9 5.62 2.46 -6.82
CA TYR A 9 5.30 2.06 -8.20
C TYR A 9 6.21 0.91 -8.65
N ASP A 10 5.82 0.22 -9.72
CA ASP A 10 6.65 -0.80 -10.35
C ASP A 10 7.59 -0.16 -11.39
N PRO A 11 8.93 -0.22 -11.24
CA PRO A 11 9.86 0.38 -12.19
C PRO A 11 9.90 -0.34 -13.55
N THR A 12 9.34 -1.55 -13.64
CA THR A 12 9.20 -2.32 -14.89
C THR A 12 7.83 -2.13 -15.56
N ASN A 13 6.82 -1.67 -14.82
CA ASN A 13 5.52 -1.27 -15.35
C ASN A 13 4.92 -0.08 -14.55
N PRO A 14 5.26 1.18 -14.89
CA PRO A 14 4.87 2.35 -14.11
C PRO A 14 3.36 2.59 -13.92
N ASP A 15 2.50 1.98 -14.75
CA ASP A 15 1.05 2.00 -14.56
C ASP A 15 0.59 1.17 -13.33
N THR A 16 1.47 0.31 -12.81
CA THR A 16 1.25 -0.44 -11.56
C THR A 16 1.76 0.36 -10.37
N VAL A 17 0.83 0.79 -9.52
CA VAL A 17 1.10 1.69 -8.37
C VAL A 17 0.39 1.21 -7.11
N TRP A 18 1.00 1.49 -5.95
CA TRP A 18 0.47 1.18 -4.62
C TRP A 18 0.41 2.43 -3.77
N VAL A 19 -0.72 2.65 -3.08
CA VAL A 19 -0.86 3.71 -2.07
C VAL A 19 -1.22 3.12 -0.72
N ALA A 20 -0.60 3.66 0.32
CA ALA A 20 -1.01 3.48 1.70
C ALA A 20 -2.08 4.52 2.05
N ALA A 21 -3.25 4.05 2.47
CA ALA A 21 -4.39 4.89 2.82
C ALA A 21 -4.94 4.52 4.20
N GLY A 22 -5.36 5.52 4.95
CA GLY A 22 -6.02 5.34 6.25
C GLY A 22 -7.16 6.33 6.45
N GLN A 23 -8.08 6.01 7.37
CA GLN A 23 -9.13 6.93 7.79
C GLN A 23 -9.00 7.31 9.28
N THR A 24 -9.45 8.51 9.62
CA THR A 24 -9.59 9.00 10.99
C THR A 24 -11.07 9.35 11.21
N PRO A 25 -11.72 8.88 12.29
CA PRO A 25 -11.13 8.22 13.47
C PRO A 25 -10.91 6.69 13.36
N ASP A 26 -11.35 6.03 12.28
CA ASP A 26 -11.41 4.56 12.20
C ASP A 26 -10.09 3.89 11.74
N PRO A 27 -9.35 3.20 12.64
CA PRO A 27 -8.12 2.50 12.28
C PRO A 27 -8.35 1.18 11.55
N THR A 28 -9.57 0.63 11.53
CA THR A 28 -9.87 -0.61 10.80
C THR A 28 -9.82 -0.41 9.28
N LEU A 29 -9.89 0.85 8.83
CA LEU A 29 -9.77 1.28 7.45
C LEU A 29 -8.34 1.78 7.14
N THR A 30 -7.30 1.02 7.52
CA THR A 30 -5.87 1.34 7.34
C THR A 30 -5.08 0.23 6.62
N GLY A 31 -4.74 0.46 5.36
CA GLY A 31 -4.12 -0.56 4.53
C GLY A 31 -3.54 -0.05 3.22
N VAL A 32 -3.18 -0.99 2.34
CA VAL A 32 -2.59 -0.71 1.03
C VAL A 32 -3.61 -1.01 -0.06
N ARG A 33 -3.66 -0.12 -1.07
CA ARG A 33 -4.43 -0.32 -2.30
C ARG A 33 -3.49 -0.33 -3.49
N ALA A 34 -3.74 -1.22 -4.45
CA ALA A 34 -3.04 -1.29 -5.73
C ALA A 34 -3.93 -0.81 -6.88
N SER A 35 -3.31 -0.19 -7.88
CA SER A 35 -3.83 0.00 -9.23
C SER A 35 -2.86 -0.65 -10.21
N SER A 36 -3.38 -1.13 -11.35
CA SER A 36 -2.61 -1.59 -12.51
C SER A 36 -2.96 -0.80 -13.78
N ASP A 37 -3.51 0.41 -13.61
CA ASP A 37 -4.08 1.25 -14.65
C ASP A 37 -3.82 2.75 -14.40
N ALA A 38 -2.66 3.07 -13.82
CA ALA A 38 -2.22 4.43 -13.44
C ALA A 38 -3.20 5.18 -12.51
N GLY A 39 -3.85 4.46 -11.60
CA GLY A 39 -4.72 4.99 -10.56
C GLY A 39 -6.18 5.21 -10.95
N ARG A 40 -6.65 4.66 -12.07
CA ARG A 40 -8.05 4.77 -12.53
C ARG A 40 -8.98 3.84 -11.73
N THR A 41 -8.54 2.63 -11.41
CA THR A 41 -9.23 1.68 -10.54
C THR A 41 -8.30 1.18 -9.42
N TRP A 42 -8.87 0.75 -8.29
CA TRP A 42 -8.11 0.39 -7.09
C TRP A 42 -8.65 -0.88 -6.43
N ARG A 43 -7.77 -1.84 -6.15
CA ARG A 43 -8.03 -3.04 -5.34
C ARG A 43 -7.32 -2.99 -3.99
N TYR A 44 -7.92 -3.56 -2.95
CA TYR A 44 -7.27 -3.73 -1.65
C TYR A 44 -6.18 -4.81 -1.72
N MET A 45 -5.05 -4.60 -1.02
CA MET A 45 -3.89 -5.51 -0.99
C MET A 45 -3.73 -6.15 0.39
N GLY A 46 -4.05 -7.45 0.52
CA GLY A 46 -3.89 -8.19 1.77
C GLY A 46 -4.84 -7.76 2.89
N ARG A 47 -4.33 -7.67 4.13
CA ARG A 47 -5.04 -7.30 5.37
C ARG A 47 -5.10 -5.75 5.55
N GLN A 48 -6.07 -5.18 6.30
CA GLN A 48 -6.63 -3.85 5.96
C GLN A 48 -6.97 -2.78 7.04
N ASP A 49 -6.85 -2.83 8.37
CA ASP A 49 -6.41 -3.78 9.39
C ASP A 49 -4.94 -4.25 9.44
N ILE A 50 -4.00 -3.36 9.05
CA ILE A 50 -2.56 -3.47 9.36
C ILE A 50 -1.94 -2.26 10.11
N GLY A 51 -2.74 -1.24 10.40
CA GLY A 51 -2.31 -0.01 11.07
C GLY A 51 -1.75 1.04 10.09
N TRP A 52 -1.34 2.20 10.63
CA TRP A 52 -0.84 3.31 9.81
C TRP A 52 0.49 2.96 9.13
N VAL A 53 0.45 2.77 7.80
CA VAL A 53 1.62 2.52 6.95
C VAL A 53 2.34 3.84 6.67
N ASN A 54 3.56 3.97 7.19
CA ASN A 54 4.40 5.16 7.06
C ASN A 54 5.31 5.12 5.81
N ALA A 55 5.62 3.93 5.29
CA ALA A 55 6.43 3.76 4.08
C ALA A 55 6.03 2.51 3.30
N LEU A 56 6.20 2.57 1.97
CA LEU A 56 6.05 1.46 1.04
C LEU A 56 7.37 1.26 0.28
N ALA A 57 7.80 0.01 0.10
CA ALA A 57 8.98 -0.33 -0.69
C ALA A 57 8.78 -1.65 -1.46
N ARG A 58 8.84 -1.60 -2.78
CA ARG A 58 8.86 -2.79 -3.65
C ARG A 58 10.29 -3.36 -3.67
N ALA A 59 10.43 -4.67 -3.52
CA ALA A 59 11.72 -5.33 -3.72
C ALA A 59 12.17 -5.21 -5.20
N ALA A 60 13.49 -5.15 -5.45
CA ALA A 60 14.02 -4.90 -6.79
C ALA A 60 13.67 -6.01 -7.79
N ASP A 61 13.75 -7.26 -7.33
CA ASP A 61 13.33 -8.49 -8.03
C ASP A 61 11.82 -8.58 -8.32
N GLY A 62 11.01 -7.71 -7.71
CA GLY A 62 9.55 -7.75 -7.82
C GLY A 62 8.90 -8.90 -7.04
N SER A 63 9.57 -9.46 -6.02
CA SER A 63 9.02 -10.60 -5.24
C SER A 63 8.04 -10.19 -4.14
N VAL A 64 8.15 -8.97 -3.59
CA VAL A 64 7.32 -8.50 -2.47
C VAL A 64 7.20 -6.97 -2.42
N LEU A 65 6.04 -6.48 -1.96
CA LEU A 65 5.88 -5.11 -1.46
C LEU A 65 5.95 -5.13 0.07
N LEU A 66 6.83 -4.31 0.64
CA LEU A 66 6.92 -4.09 2.08
C LEU A 66 6.11 -2.86 2.49
N GLY A 67 5.31 -2.99 3.54
CA GLY A 67 4.64 -1.88 4.23
C GLY A 67 5.13 -1.76 5.67
N ALA A 68 5.76 -0.65 6.02
CA ALA A 68 6.22 -0.38 7.38
C ALA A 68 5.14 0.39 8.16
N THR A 69 4.64 -0.19 9.25
CA THR A 69 3.64 0.42 10.15
C THR A 69 4.21 0.59 11.56
N ASN A 70 3.47 1.26 12.44
CA ASN A 70 3.84 1.37 13.86
C ASN A 70 3.83 0.03 14.60
N GLU A 71 3.26 -1.03 14.00
CA GLU A 71 3.11 -2.36 14.60
C GLU A 71 4.11 -3.39 14.03
N GLY A 72 4.79 -3.08 12.92
CA GLY A 72 5.80 -3.95 12.31
C GLY A 72 6.02 -3.71 10.82
N ILE A 73 6.65 -4.69 10.16
CA ILE A 73 6.83 -4.70 8.70
C ILE A 73 5.95 -5.80 8.11
N TRP A 74 5.00 -5.41 7.28
CA TRP A 74 4.10 -6.30 6.55
C TRP A 74 4.68 -6.64 5.18
N ARG A 75 4.51 -7.90 4.77
CA ARG A 75 4.81 -8.38 3.41
C ARG A 75 3.51 -8.54 2.65
N LEU A 76 3.45 -7.94 1.46
CA LEU A 76 2.30 -7.98 0.56
C LEU A 76 2.72 -8.59 -0.78
N SER A 77 2.05 -9.66 -1.17
CA SER A 77 2.09 -10.25 -2.52
C SER A 77 1.07 -9.57 -3.44
N PHE A 78 1.28 -9.65 -4.75
CA PHE A 78 0.55 -8.92 -5.80
C PHE A 78 -0.37 -9.83 -6.63
#